data_AF-A0A6I0EXA4-F1
#
_entry.id   AF-A0A6I0EXA4-F1
#
_cell.length_a   1.000
_cell.length_b   1.000
_cell.length_c   1.000
_cell.angle_alpha   90.00
_cell.angle_beta   90.00
_cell.angle_gamma   90.00
#
_symmetry.space_group_name_H-M   'P 1'
#
loop_
_entity.id
_entity.type
_entity.pdbx_description
1 polymer ?
#
loop_
_entity_poly.entity_id
_entity_poly.type
_entity_poly.pdbx_seq_one_letter_code
_entity_poly.pdbx_strand_id
1 'polypeptide(L)'
;MKGLAVTPNSLLPYQSLIKNGQPAEAVAKGKDFSAFLKESLNSVNQLHAESNRQTEALVSGQTEDIHQVMIAAEKASIATSMTLQVRNKVMEAYQEIMRMQV
;
A
#
# COMPACT_ATOMS: atom_id res chain seq x y z
N MET A 1 -49.10 42.47 -43.04
CA MET A 1 -48.17 43.30 -42.25
C MET A 1 -46.99 42.43 -41.86
N LYS A 2 -45.77 42.87 -42.22
CA LYS A 2 -44.41 42.62 -41.65
C LYS A 2 -44.18 41.27 -40.94
N GLY A 3 -43.15 40.47 -41.22
CA GLY A 3 -41.87 40.72 -41.88
C GLY A 3 -40.90 39.61 -41.43
N LEU A 4 -39.93 39.31 -42.31
CA LEU A 4 -38.88 38.29 -42.22
C LEU A 4 -38.09 38.30 -40.89
N ALA A 5 -37.61 37.13 -40.45
CA ALA A 5 -36.17 36.82 -40.43
C ALA A 5 -35.90 35.35 -40.05
N VAL A 6 -34.98 34.78 -40.82
CA VAL A 6 -34.39 33.44 -40.74
C VAL A 6 -33.35 33.41 -39.60
N THR A 7 -33.14 32.23 -39.00
CA THR A 7 -32.24 31.84 -37.89
C THR A 7 -30.82 32.44 -37.90
N PRO A 8 -30.12 32.59 -36.76
CA PRO A 8 -29.14 31.54 -36.41
C PRO A 8 -28.81 31.35 -34.91
N ASN A 9 -28.49 30.09 -34.59
CA ASN A 9 -27.35 29.68 -33.77
C ASN A 9 -27.33 29.96 -32.25
N SER A 10 -27.04 28.86 -31.53
CA SER A 10 -26.38 28.77 -30.22
C SER A 10 -26.92 29.65 -29.11
N LEU A 11 -27.56 29.01 -28.12
CA LEU A 11 -26.96 28.89 -26.79
C LEU A 11 -27.43 27.56 -26.19
N LEU A 12 -26.70 26.49 -26.54
CA LEU A 12 -26.56 25.39 -25.58
C LEU A 12 -26.13 26.03 -24.26
N PRO A 13 -26.69 25.67 -23.09
CA PRO A 13 -26.12 26.09 -21.84
C PRO A 13 -24.66 25.58 -21.79
N TYR A 14 -23.75 26.52 -21.96
CA TYR A 14 -22.32 26.34 -21.77
C TYR A 14 -22.08 26.11 -20.26
N GLN A 15 -20.98 25.42 -19.95
CA GLN A 15 -20.54 25.00 -18.62
C GLN A 15 -21.25 23.79 -18.01
N SER A 16 -20.84 22.65 -18.56
CA SER A 16 -20.12 21.62 -17.81
C SER A 16 -19.62 21.94 -16.39
N LEU A 17 -19.50 20.84 -15.62
CA LEU A 17 -18.62 20.61 -14.46
C LEU A 17 -19.20 20.78 -13.05
N ILE A 18 -20.42 20.29 -12.78
CA ILE A 18 -20.66 19.66 -11.46
C ILE A 18 -20.14 18.22 -11.50
N LYS A 19 -18.82 18.06 -11.65
CA LYS A 19 -18.13 16.91 -11.09
C LYS A 19 -17.38 17.46 -9.89
N ASN A 20 -18.13 17.71 -8.81
CA ASN A 20 -17.53 17.94 -7.50
C ASN A 20 -16.59 16.76 -7.26
N GLY A 21 -15.29 17.06 -7.36
CA GLY A 21 -14.21 16.11 -7.31
C GLY A 21 -14.35 15.28 -6.06
N GLN A 22 -14.79 14.04 -6.23
CA GLN A 22 -14.69 13.03 -5.20
C GLN A 22 -13.20 12.68 -5.08
N PRO A 23 -12.53 12.93 -3.95
CA PRO A 23 -11.32 12.20 -3.60
C PRO A 23 -11.65 10.73 -3.20
N ALA A 24 -12.63 10.09 -3.84
CA ALA A 24 -13.06 8.74 -3.48
C ALA A 24 -12.10 7.66 -3.99
N GLU A 25 -11.32 7.93 -5.04
CA GLU A 25 -10.34 6.96 -5.56
C GLU A 25 -9.04 6.90 -4.76
N ALA A 26 -8.67 7.99 -4.06
CA ALA A 26 -7.47 8.01 -3.22
C ALA A 26 -7.67 7.28 -1.88
N VAL A 27 -8.86 7.37 -1.29
CA VAL A 27 -9.19 6.71 -0.02
C VAL A 27 -9.31 5.18 -0.19
N ALA A 28 -9.73 4.70 -1.36
CA ALA A 28 -9.77 3.26 -1.68
C ALA A 28 -8.37 2.63 -1.68
N LYS A 29 -7.37 3.27 -2.32
CA LYS A 29 -5.97 2.78 -2.33
C LYS A 29 -5.30 2.78 -0.96
N GLY A 30 -5.69 3.69 -0.06
CA GLY A 30 -5.17 3.74 1.32
C GLY A 30 -5.58 2.51 2.14
N LYS A 31 -6.79 1.97 1.91
CA LYS A 31 -7.23 0.70 2.51
C LYS A 31 -6.40 -0.48 1.97
N ASP A 32 -6.09 -0.49 0.68
CA ASP A 32 -5.30 -1.55 0.06
C ASP A 32 -3.86 -1.57 0.57
N PHE A 33 -3.24 -0.40 0.73
CA PHE A 33 -1.89 -0.32 1.30
C PHE A 33 -1.86 -0.74 2.78
N SER A 34 -2.82 -0.30 3.60
CA SER A 34 -2.90 -0.71 5.01
C SER A 34 -3.12 -2.22 5.14
N ALA A 35 -3.97 -2.81 4.29
CA ALA A 35 -4.17 -4.25 4.22
C ALA A 35 -2.90 -4.99 3.80
N PHE A 36 -2.22 -4.52 2.75
CA PHE A 36 -0.94 -5.07 2.28
C PHE A 36 0.16 -4.99 3.35
N LEU A 37 0.26 -3.87 4.06
CA LEU A 37 1.23 -3.69 5.15
C LEU A 37 0.92 -4.65 6.31
N LYS A 38 -0.36 -4.79 6.67
CA LYS A 38 -0.78 -5.75 7.70
C LYS A 38 -0.45 -7.18 7.30
N GLU A 39 -0.69 -7.56 6.04
CA GLU A 39 -0.35 -8.87 5.52
C GLU A 39 1.18 -9.10 5.52
N SER A 40 1.94 -8.10 5.10
CA SER A 40 3.41 -8.17 5.11
C SER A 40 3.96 -8.34 6.54
N LEU A 41 3.40 -7.62 7.52
CA LEU A 41 3.77 -7.77 8.93
C LEU A 41 3.41 -9.15 9.47
N ASN A 42 2.24 -9.69 9.11
CA ASN A 42 1.87 -11.06 9.45
C ASN A 42 2.83 -12.08 8.85
N SER A 43 3.26 -11.88 7.59
CA SER A 43 4.22 -12.73 6.91
C SER A 43 5.59 -12.72 7.62
N VAL A 44 6.08 -11.54 8.02
CA VAL A 44 7.31 -11.44 8.83
C VAL A 44 7.15 -12.18 10.16
N ASN A 45 6.01 -12.03 10.85
CA ASN A 45 5.74 -12.75 12.09
C ASN A 45 5.74 -14.28 11.89
N GLN A 46 5.19 -14.77 10.78
CA GLN A 46 5.25 -16.19 10.42
C GLN A 46 6.69 -16.66 10.19
N LEU A 47 7.53 -15.87 9.52
CA LEU A 47 8.95 -16.20 9.32
C LEU A 47 9.71 -16.30 10.66
N HIS A 48 9.42 -15.40 11.60
CA HIS A 48 9.98 -15.48 12.95
C HIS A 48 9.49 -16.73 13.71
N ALA A 49 8.19 -17.03 13.65
CA ALA A 49 7.64 -18.23 14.28
C ALA A 49 8.24 -19.52 13.69
N GLU A 50 8.44 -19.56 12.37
CA GLU A 50 9.09 -20.66 11.68
C GLU A 50 10.55 -20.82 12.14
N SER A 51 11.31 -19.74 12.18
CA SER A 51 12.70 -19.75 12.65
C SER A 51 12.81 -20.25 14.09
N ASN A 52 11.91 -19.81 14.97
CA ASN A 52 11.85 -20.27 16.35
C ASN A 52 11.54 -21.76 16.44
N ARG A 53 10.52 -22.24 15.69
CA ARG A 53 10.16 -23.67 15.65
C ARG A 53 11.32 -24.53 15.17
N GLN A 54 12.03 -24.09 14.13
CA GLN A 54 13.19 -24.83 13.62
C GLN A 54 14.36 -24.82 14.60
N THR A 55 14.55 -23.72 15.34
CA THR A 55 15.53 -23.64 16.42
C THR A 55 15.18 -24.59 17.56
N GLU A 56 13.91 -24.65 17.98
CA GLU A 56 13.45 -25.60 18.99
C GLU A 56 13.60 -27.05 18.55
N ALA A 57 13.28 -27.37 17.28
CA ALA A 57 13.46 -28.70 16.71
C ALA A 57 14.94 -29.12 16.67
N LEU A 58 15.86 -28.18 16.41
CA LEU A 58 17.30 -28.41 16.43
C LEU A 58 17.80 -28.68 17.85
N VAL A 59 17.43 -27.83 18.82
CA VAL A 59 17.89 -27.95 20.21
C VAL A 59 17.29 -29.18 20.91
N SER A 60 16.07 -29.58 20.55
CA SER A 60 15.43 -30.80 21.05
C SER A 60 15.93 -32.09 20.39
N GLY A 61 16.82 -31.99 19.39
CA GLY A 61 17.35 -33.15 18.66
C GLY A 61 16.35 -33.81 17.72
N GLN A 62 15.21 -33.16 17.44
CA GLN A 62 14.22 -33.62 16.47
C GLN A 62 14.68 -33.41 15.02
N THR A 63 15.65 -32.52 14.80
CA THR A 63 16.27 -32.28 13.50
C THR A 63 17.77 -31.99 13.68
N GLU A 64 18.63 -32.61 12.86
CA GLU A 64 20.07 -32.29 12.80
C GLU A 64 20.40 -31.25 11.71
N ASP A 65 19.38 -30.86 10.94
CA ASP A 65 19.51 -29.93 9.83
C ASP A 65 19.62 -28.47 10.31
N ILE A 66 20.82 -28.13 10.79
CA ILE A 66 21.22 -26.76 11.15
C ILE A 66 21.11 -25.79 9.97
N HIS A 67 21.23 -26.28 8.72
CA HIS A 67 21.15 -25.42 7.54
C HIS A 67 19.75 -24.83 7.37
N GLN A 68 18.71 -25.61 7.62
CA GLN A 68 17.33 -25.10 7.58
C GLN A 68 17.11 -24.00 8.62
N VAL A 69 17.58 -24.21 9.86
CA VAL A 69 17.46 -23.20 10.93
C VAL A 69 18.13 -21.89 10.53
N MET A 70 19.35 -21.96 10.00
CA MET A 70 20.08 -20.79 9.53
C MET A 70 19.36 -20.10 8.36
N ILE A 71 18.81 -20.85 7.41
CA ILE A 71 18.03 -20.29 6.29
C ILE A 71 16.77 -19.59 6.80
N ALA A 72 16.05 -20.20 7.75
CA ALA A 72 14.85 -19.63 8.33
C ALA A 72 15.16 -18.32 9.09
N ALA A 73 16.24 -18.32 9.88
CA ALA A 73 16.72 -17.14 10.60
C ALA A 73 17.11 -16.00 9.63
N GLU A 74 17.85 -16.32 8.56
CA GLU A 74 18.26 -15.34 7.56
C GLU A 74 17.05 -14.74 6.82
N LYS A 75 16.07 -15.58 6.44
CA LYS A 75 14.80 -15.12 5.86
C LYS A 75 14.07 -14.14 6.78
N ALA A 76 13.96 -14.45 8.07
CA ALA A 76 13.31 -13.58 9.04
C ALA A 76 14.05 -12.23 9.20
N SER A 77 15.38 -12.26 9.21
CA SER A 77 16.24 -11.06 9.28
C SER A 77 16.06 -10.14 8.06
N ILE A 78 16.14 -10.69 6.86
CA ILE A 78 15.96 -9.95 5.60
C ILE A 78 14.55 -9.36 5.53
N ALA A 79 13.52 -10.16 5.85
CA ALA A 79 12.13 -9.71 5.82
C ALA A 79 11.86 -8.56 6.81
N THR A 80 12.47 -8.62 8.00
CA THR A 80 12.39 -7.54 9.00
C THR A 80 13.05 -6.27 8.49
N SER A 81 14.25 -6.38 7.91
CA SER A 81 14.99 -5.24 7.36
C SER A 81 14.22 -4.57 6.22
N MET A 82 13.63 -5.36 5.32
CA MET A 82 12.77 -4.87 4.25
C MET A 82 11.54 -4.15 4.80
N THR A 83 10.90 -4.69 5.84
CA THR A 83 9.74 -4.06 6.50
C THR A 83 10.08 -2.68 7.06
N LEU A 84 11.26 -2.54 7.68
CA LEU A 84 11.74 -1.24 8.19
C LEU A 84 11.95 -0.22 7.06
N GLN A 85 12.49 -0.65 5.92
CA GLN A 85 12.65 0.23 4.75
C GLN A 85 11.30 0.69 4.20
N VAL A 86 10.33 -0.22 4.08
CA VAL A 86 8.96 0.12 3.65
C VAL A 86 8.33 1.10 4.63
N ARG A 87 8.41 0.85 5.95
CA ARG A 87 7.93 1.77 6.99
C ARG A 87 8.53 3.17 6.81
N ASN A 88 9.84 3.27 6.65
CA ASN A 88 10.52 4.56 6.47
C ASN A 88 10.02 5.26 5.22
N LYS A 89 9.86 4.53 4.10
CA LYS A 89 9.40 5.13 2.84
C LYS A 89 7.96 5.65 2.90
N VAL A 90 7.10 4.98 3.66
CA VAL A 90 5.72 5.44 3.91
C VAL A 90 5.71 6.71 4.73
N MET A 91 6.54 6.80 5.77
CA MET A 91 6.66 8.00 6.59
C MET A 91 7.20 9.19 5.78
N GLU A 92 8.18 8.96 4.91
CA GLU A 92 8.67 9.97 3.96
C GLU A 92 7.57 10.45 3.02
N ALA A 93 6.81 9.53 2.41
CA ALA A 93 5.72 9.87 1.50
C ALA A 93 4.61 10.69 2.21
N TYR A 94 4.30 10.35 3.45
CA TYR A 94 3.36 11.13 4.27
C TYR A 94 3.89 12.55 4.55
N GLN A 95 5.16 12.68 4.91
CA GLN A 95 5.79 13.98 5.15
C GLN A 95 5.83 14.85 3.88
N GLU A 96 6.08 14.25 2.71
CA GLU A 96 6.12 14.96 1.43
C GLU A 96 4.74 15.54 1.06
N ILE A 97 3.66 14.77 1.25
CA ILE A 97 2.29 15.25 1.01
C ILE A 97 1.97 16.46 1.90
N MET A 98 2.40 16.44 3.17
CA MET A 98 2.20 17.56 4.09
C MET A 98 2.97 18.82 3.65
N ARG A 99 4.13 18.66 3.01
CA ARG A 99 4.94 19.78 2.48
C ARG A 99 4.38 20.38 1.19
N MET A 100 3.62 19.61 0.42
CA MET A 100 2.95 20.11 -0.79
C MET A 100 1.71 20.97 -0.50
N GLN A 101 1.15 20.90 0.71
CA GLN A 101 -0.11 21.56 1.08
C GLN A 101 0.06 22.91 1.80
N VAL A 102 1.30 23.37 2.02
CA VAL A 102 1.59 24.68 2.64
C VAL A 102 1.88 25.77 1.62
#